data_AF-A0A519FWZ6-F1
#
_entry.id   AF-A0A519FWZ6-F1
#
_cell.length_a   1.000
_cell.length_b   1.000
_cell.length_c   1.000
_cell.angle_alpha   90.00
_cell.angle_beta   90.00
_cell.angle_gamma   90.00
#
_symmetry.space_group_name_H-M   'P 1'
#
loop_
_entity.id
_entity.type
_entity.pdbx_description
1 polymer ?
#
loop_
_entity_poly.entity_id
_entity_poly.type
_entity_poly.pdbx_seq_one_letter_code
_entity_poly.pdbx_strand_id
1 'polypeptide(L)'
;MAKYLLLKHYRGAPAPVNDVPMDRWTPEEISDHIQFMRDFAAKLQESGEFVDAQAVAPEGLWVQYGGEGRPPVTDGPFAETKD
;
A
#
# COMPACT_ATOMS: atom_id res chain seq x y z
N MET A 1 -13.11 -4.28 20.25
CA MET A 1 -12.35 -5.26 19.45
C MET A 1 -10.93 -4.75 19.24
N ALA A 2 -9.94 -5.64 19.20
CA ALA A 2 -8.59 -5.28 18.77
C ALA A 2 -8.61 -4.82 17.31
N LYS A 3 -7.74 -3.87 16.96
CA LYS A 3 -7.54 -3.41 15.59
C LYS A 3 -6.16 -3.84 15.14
N TYR A 4 -6.07 -4.28 13.90
CA TYR A 4 -4.81 -4.72 13.30
C TYR A 4 -4.53 -3.88 12.07
N LEU A 5 -3.26 -3.54 11.88
CA LEU A 5 -2.76 -2.93 10.65
C LEU A 5 -2.09 -4.04 9.83
N LEU A 6 -2.60 -4.27 8.62
CA LEU A 6 -2.00 -5.18 7.66
C LEU A 6 -1.21 -4.38 6.63
N LEU A 7 0.11 -4.36 6.75
CA LEU A 7 1.01 -3.78 5.74
C LEU A 7 1.33 -4.84 4.67
N LYS A 8 0.78 -4.66 3.47
CA LYS A 8 0.99 -5.56 2.34
C LYS A 8 2.26 -5.17 1.58
N HIS A 9 3.26 -6.06 1.55
CA HIS A 9 4.45 -5.95 0.70
C HIS A 9 4.69 -7.27 -0.06
N TYR A 10 5.37 -7.20 -1.21
CA TYR A 10 5.61 -8.37 -2.07
C TYR A 10 7.03 -8.94 -1.96
N ARG A 11 7.88 -8.37 -1.10
CA ARG A 11 9.29 -8.76 -0.94
C ARG A 11 9.50 -9.97 -0.04
N GLY A 12 10.51 -10.78 -0.38
CA GLY A 12 10.95 -11.91 0.44
C GLY A 12 10.00 -13.11 0.45
N ALA A 13 8.89 -13.04 -0.27
CA ALA A 13 8.01 -14.18 -0.50
C ALA A 13 8.65 -15.14 -1.52
N PRO A 14 8.34 -16.46 -1.44
CA PRO A 14 8.60 -17.38 -2.54
C PRO A 14 7.98 -16.84 -3.85
N ALA A 15 8.60 -17.18 -4.99
CA ALA A 15 8.08 -16.78 -6.29
C ALA A 15 6.59 -17.20 -6.41
N PRO A 16 5.67 -16.24 -6.61
CA PRO A 16 4.26 -16.56 -6.72
C PRO A 16 3.99 -17.32 -8.02
N VAL A 17 2.96 -18.16 -8.02
CA VAL A 17 2.50 -18.86 -9.23
C VAL A 17 2.15 -17.86 -10.34
N ASN A 18 1.65 -16.69 -9.97
CA ASN A 18 1.38 -15.56 -10.85
C ASN A 18 2.31 -14.40 -10.50
N ASP A 19 3.44 -14.31 -11.20
CA ASP A 19 4.47 -13.28 -11.00
C ASP A 19 4.53 -12.31 -12.21
N VAL A 20 3.36 -11.87 -12.66
CA VAL A 20 3.24 -10.87 -13.73
C VAL A 20 2.99 -9.53 -13.08
N PRO A 21 3.89 -8.53 -13.24
CA PRO A 21 3.67 -7.20 -12.68
C PRO A 21 2.47 -6.51 -13.36
N MET A 22 1.77 -5.65 -12.60
CA MET A 22 0.50 -5.05 -13.01
C MET A 22 0.63 -4.13 -14.25
N ASP A 23 1.83 -3.62 -14.55
CA ASP A 23 2.13 -2.85 -15.77
C ASP A 23 2.07 -3.69 -17.06
N ARG A 24 2.06 -5.02 -16.94
CA ARG A 24 1.88 -5.96 -18.05
C ARG A 24 0.47 -6.51 -18.15
N TRP A 25 -0.42 -6.15 -17.23
CA TRP A 25 -1.82 -6.57 -17.28
C TRP A 25 -2.59 -5.73 -18.29
N THR A 26 -3.63 -6.31 -18.85
CA THR A 26 -4.61 -5.58 -19.64
C THR A 26 -5.40 -4.62 -18.75
N PRO A 27 -5.93 -3.51 -19.30
CA PRO A 27 -6.80 -2.62 -18.54
C PRO A 27 -8.04 -3.29 -17.93
N GLU A 28 -8.56 -4.34 -18.58
CA GLU A 28 -9.68 -5.16 -18.08
C GLU A 28 -9.26 -5.95 -16.84
N GLU A 29 -8.12 -6.64 -16.88
CA GLU A 29 -7.59 -7.38 -15.72
C GLU A 29 -7.33 -6.46 -14.51
N ILE A 30 -6.83 -5.23 -14.75
CA ILE A 30 -6.67 -4.23 -13.69
C ILE A 30 -8.03 -3.84 -13.10
N SER A 31 -9.03 -3.61 -13.96
CA SER A 31 -10.37 -3.23 -13.54
C SER A 31 -11.04 -4.33 -12.72
N ASP A 32 -10.95 -5.58 -13.18
CA ASP A 32 -11.47 -6.77 -12.50
C ASP A 32 -10.80 -6.98 -11.14
N HIS A 33 -9.47 -6.80 -11.07
CA HIS A 33 -8.74 -6.89 -9.81
C HIS A 33 -9.20 -5.84 -8.79
N ILE A 34 -9.38 -4.59 -9.23
CA ILE A 34 -9.87 -3.51 -8.37
C ILE A 34 -11.31 -3.78 -7.93
N GLN A 35 -12.16 -4.29 -8.83
CA GLN A 35 -13.54 -4.64 -8.49
C GLN A 35 -13.59 -5.75 -7.44
N PHE A 36 -12.79 -6.81 -7.61
CA PHE A 36 -12.65 -7.87 -6.61
C PHE A 36 -12.26 -7.31 -5.24
N MET A 37 -11.27 -6.41 -5.18
CA MET A 37 -10.83 -5.79 -3.92
C MET A 37 -11.95 -5.00 -3.24
N ARG A 38 -12.78 -4.28 -4.01
CA ARG A 38 -13.95 -3.53 -3.50
C ARG A 38 -15.03 -4.46 -2.97
N ASP A 39 -15.37 -5.50 -3.72
CA ASP A 39 -16.39 -6.47 -3.32
C ASP A 39 -15.97 -7.25 -2.08
N PHE A 40 -14.68 -7.58 -1.95
CA PHE A 40 -14.14 -8.21 -0.77
C PHE A 40 -14.19 -7.29 0.46
N ALA A 41 -13.82 -6.02 0.29
CA ALA A 41 -13.94 -5.03 1.36
C ALA A 41 -15.40 -4.83 1.82
N ALA A 42 -16.36 -4.81 0.88
CA ALA A 42 -17.78 -4.73 1.20
C ALA A 42 -18.24 -5.90 2.09
N LYS A 43 -17.82 -7.14 1.76
CA LYS A 43 -18.11 -8.32 2.59
C LYS A 43 -17.54 -8.21 4.01
N LEU A 44 -16.30 -7.71 4.15
CA LEU A 44 -15.66 -7.49 5.45
C LEU A 44 -16.33 -6.35 6.24
N GLN A 45 -16.88 -5.35 5.54
CA GLN A 45 -17.64 -4.28 6.18
C GLN A 45 -18.97 -4.81 6.71
N GLU A 46 -19.66 -5.67 5.95
CA GLU A 46 -20.90 -6.34 6.39
C GLU A 46 -20.69 -7.20 7.64
N SER A 47 -19.54 -7.88 7.76
CA SER A 47 -19.19 -8.66 8.96
C SER A 47 -18.66 -7.81 10.13
N GLY A 48 -18.40 -6.51 9.92
CA GLY A 48 -17.82 -5.61 10.92
C GLY A 48 -16.31 -5.80 11.14
N GLU A 49 -15.62 -6.48 10.22
CA GLU A 49 -14.18 -6.75 10.25
C GLU A 49 -13.37 -5.64 9.55
N PHE A 50 -13.97 -4.92 8.60
CA PHE A 50 -13.29 -3.86 7.84
C PHE A 50 -13.27 -2.53 8.59
N VAL A 51 -12.09 -1.91 8.66
CA VAL A 51 -11.91 -0.55 9.22
C VAL A 51 -11.62 0.45 8.13
N ASP A 52 -10.56 0.25 7.34
CA ASP A 52 -10.16 1.08 6.21
C ASP A 52 -9.14 0.32 5.32
N ALA A 53 -8.96 0.79 4.08
CA ALA A 53 -7.85 0.37 3.21
C ALA A 53 -7.39 1.52 2.29
N GLN A 54 -6.07 1.64 2.11
CA GLN A 54 -5.46 2.63 1.22
C GLN A 54 -4.47 1.94 0.29
N ALA A 55 -4.54 2.27 -1.00
CA ALA A 55 -3.48 1.94 -1.94
C ALA A 55 -2.31 2.92 -1.76
N VAL A 56 -1.08 2.42 -1.78
CA VAL A 56 0.12 3.25 -1.60
C VAL A 56 0.79 3.44 -2.95
N ALA A 57 1.04 4.70 -3.33
CA ALA A 57 1.85 5.03 -4.51
C ALA A 57 3.29 4.50 -4.35
N PRO A 58 4.03 4.19 -5.42
CA PRO A 58 5.44 3.79 -5.29
C PRO A 58 6.29 4.93 -4.70
N GLU A 59 6.03 6.16 -5.09
CA GLU A 59 6.69 7.37 -4.58
C GLU A 59 6.23 7.78 -3.16
N GLY A 60 7.08 8.55 -2.47
CA GLY A 60 6.79 9.11 -1.15
C GLY A 60 7.88 10.10 -0.73
N LEU A 61 7.59 10.93 0.27
CA LEU A 61 8.55 11.90 0.82
C LEU A 61 8.79 11.61 2.29
N TRP A 62 10.06 11.48 2.68
CA TRP A 62 10.44 11.47 4.09
C TRP A 62 10.50 12.90 4.59
N VAL A 63 9.79 13.19 5.67
CA VAL A 63 9.74 14.53 6.25
C VAL A 63 10.15 14.45 7.71
N GLN A 64 11.23 15.13 8.05
CA GLN A 64 11.68 15.27 9.44
C GLN A 64 11.39 16.69 9.95
N TYR A 65 10.96 16.77 11.20
CA TYR A 65 10.78 18.04 11.90
C TYR A 65 12.10 18.80 11.99
N GLY A 66 12.15 20.01 11.41
CA GLY A 66 13.36 20.84 11.33
C GLY A 66 13.66 21.68 12.58
N GLY A 67 12.79 21.65 13.59
CA GLY A 67 12.85 22.53 14.77
C GLY A 67 11.91 23.74 14.66
N GLU A 68 11.66 24.40 15.79
CA GLU A 68 10.75 25.54 15.85
C GLU A 68 11.22 26.70 14.96
N GLY A 69 10.31 27.24 14.15
CA GLY A 69 10.61 28.31 13.20
C GLY A 69 11.49 27.91 12.01
N ARG A 70 11.77 26.62 11.81
CA ARG A 70 12.60 26.11 10.70
C ARG A 70 11.77 25.27 9.72
N PRO A 71 12.09 25.30 8.41
CA PRO A 71 11.41 24.45 7.43
C PRO A 71 11.68 22.97 7.72
N PRO A 72 10.78 22.06 7.32
CA PRO A 72 11.01 20.63 7.45
C PRO A 72 12.16 20.16 6.54
N VAL A 73 12.86 19.11 6.97
CA VAL A 73 13.90 18.47 6.16
C VAL A 73 13.26 17.36 5.34
N THR A 74 13.43 17.45 4.03
CA THR A 74 12.83 16.52 3.07
C THR A 74 13.85 15.69 2.29
N ASP A 75 15.13 16.05 2.35
CA ASP A 75 16.25 15.38 1.68
C ASP A 75 17.23 14.83 2.73
N GLY A 76 17.52 13.53 2.71
CA GLY A 76 18.42 12.90 3.69
C GLY A 76 18.79 11.45 3.37
N PRO A 77 19.87 10.90 3.97
CA PRO A 77 20.45 9.59 3.67
C PRO A 77 19.65 8.45 4.33
N PHE A 78 18.34 8.45 4.14
CA PHE A 78 17.51 7.29 4.48
C PHE A 78 17.69 6.24 3.39
N ALA A 79 17.43 4.98 3.71
CA ALA A 79 17.48 3.94 2.69
C ALA A 79 16.57 4.37 1.52
N GLU A 80 17.12 4.47 0.31
CA GLU A 80 16.34 4.74 -0.92
C GLU A 80 15.26 3.67 -1.15
N THR A 81 15.26 2.61 -0.35
CA THR A 81 14.28 1.55 -0.36
C THR A 81 13.18 1.86 0.65
N LYS A 82 11.97 2.08 0.13
CA LYS A 82 10.70 2.33 0.83
C LYS A 82 10.14 1.09 1.53
N ASP A 83 11.02 0.21 2.01
CA ASP A 83 10.69 -1.18 2.35
C ASP A 83 10.69 -1.47 3.84
#